data_AF-A0A7J6QXJ7-F1
#
_entry.id   AF-A0A7J6QXJ7-F1
#
_cell.length_a   1.000
_cell.length_b   1.000
_cell.length_c   1.000
_cell.angle_alpha   90.00
_cell.angle_beta   90.00
_cell.angle_gamma   90.00
#
_symmetry.space_group_name_H-M   'P 1'
#
loop_
_entity.id
_entity.type
_entity.pdbx_description
1 polymer ?
#
loop_
_entity_poly.entity_id
_entity_poly.type
_entity_poly.pdbx_seq_one_letter_code
_entity_poly.pdbx_strand_id
1 'polypeptide(L)'
;MTEASSSANTTVEWFRDYIVQCMQSPSWTIPLGEFIDEHCMKFEDTPENKLEYTQIHSQFRDLVDRLLEEHLAELSINRDLFAQVFLDAIDEDDDCGIVLRRLIASEDFLHFKELMLSRRRELEQGGSGVHQGITASTPDKDSA
;
A
#
# COMPACT_ATOMS: atom_id res chain seq x y z
N MET A 1 40.17 -4.30 -19.05
CA MET A 1 39.27 -3.21 -19.48
C MET A 1 37.97 -3.39 -18.73
N THR A 2 37.87 -2.81 -17.55
CA THR A 2 36.80 -3.08 -16.57
C THR A 2 36.32 -1.75 -15.99
N GLU A 3 36.14 -0.74 -16.83
CA GLU A 3 35.78 0.62 -16.37
C GLU A 3 34.43 1.10 -16.95
N ALA A 4 33.90 0.43 -17.98
CA ALA A 4 32.59 0.79 -18.55
C ALA A 4 31.40 0.30 -17.70
N SER A 5 31.59 -0.72 -16.86
CA SER A 5 30.52 -1.31 -16.05
C SER A 5 30.15 -0.48 -14.81
N SER A 6 31.06 0.40 -14.32
CA SER A 6 30.85 1.12 -13.06
C SER A 6 29.88 2.29 -13.17
N SER A 7 29.88 3.04 -14.27
CA SER A 7 29.05 4.27 -14.40
C SER A 7 27.57 3.98 -14.66
N ALA A 8 27.26 2.85 -15.31
CA ALA A 8 25.88 2.42 -15.55
C ALA A 8 25.23 1.92 -14.24
N ASN A 9 25.98 1.18 -13.42
CA ASN A 9 25.49 0.67 -12.14
C ASN A 9 25.15 1.81 -11.18
N THR A 10 26.03 2.82 -11.08
CA THR A 10 25.77 4.00 -10.25
C THR A 10 24.52 4.75 -10.70
N THR A 11 24.19 4.71 -12.00
CA THR A 11 23.00 5.38 -12.53
C THR A 11 21.70 4.70 -12.13
N VAL A 12 21.71 3.36 -12.16
CA VAL A 12 20.58 2.52 -11.75
C VAL A 12 20.39 2.59 -10.24
N GLU A 13 21.47 2.58 -9.45
CA GLU A 13 21.43 2.66 -7.99
C GLU A 13 20.80 3.97 -7.48
N TRP A 14 21.25 5.14 -7.97
CA TRP A 14 20.65 6.40 -7.52
C TRP A 14 19.18 6.52 -7.94
N PHE A 15 18.82 5.94 -9.09
CA PHE A 15 17.46 5.98 -9.59
C PHE A 15 16.54 5.05 -8.81
N ARG A 16 17.05 3.89 -8.37
CA ARG A 16 16.37 2.99 -7.43
C ARG A 16 16.04 3.71 -6.13
N ASP A 17 17.03 4.32 -5.49
CA ASP A 17 16.84 5.03 -4.22
C ASP A 17 15.82 6.16 -4.37
N TYR A 18 15.88 6.88 -5.49
CA TYR A 18 14.93 7.91 -5.82
C TYR A 18 13.49 7.35 -5.97
N ILE A 19 13.29 6.26 -6.71
CA ILE A 19 11.96 5.62 -6.87
C ILE A 19 11.41 5.18 -5.52
N VAL A 20 12.24 4.53 -4.70
CA VAL A 20 11.85 4.06 -3.36
C VAL A 20 11.41 5.26 -2.50
N GLN A 21 12.17 6.35 -2.53
CA GLN A 21 11.82 7.58 -1.82
C GLN A 21 10.50 8.19 -2.34
N CYS A 22 10.28 8.20 -3.65
CA CYS A 22 9.01 8.65 -4.24
C CYS A 22 7.83 7.81 -3.78
N MET A 23 7.98 6.49 -3.74
CA MET A 23 6.90 5.61 -3.31
C MET A 23 6.70 5.61 -1.79
N GLN A 24 7.69 6.05 -1.01
CA GLN A 24 7.54 6.32 0.42
C GLN A 24 6.96 7.71 0.71
N SER A 25 6.87 8.58 -0.30
CA SER A 25 6.40 9.95 -0.12
C SER A 25 4.91 10.01 0.29
N PRO A 26 4.48 11.08 0.99
CA PRO A 26 3.08 11.28 1.33
C PRO A 26 2.15 11.34 0.10
N SER A 27 2.62 11.91 -1.01
CA SER A 27 1.84 12.00 -2.27
C SER A 27 1.51 10.64 -2.86
N TRP A 28 2.32 9.61 -2.59
CA TRP A 28 2.02 8.23 -2.95
C TRP A 28 1.27 7.49 -1.85
N THR A 29 1.78 7.56 -0.61
CA THR A 29 1.32 6.72 0.49
C THR A 29 -0.05 7.11 1.03
N ILE A 30 -0.39 8.40 1.07
CA ILE A 30 -1.67 8.91 1.57
C ILE A 30 -2.83 8.48 0.68
N PRO A 31 -2.88 8.80 -0.63
CA PRO A 31 -4.05 8.47 -1.46
C PRO A 31 -4.28 6.95 -1.56
N LEU A 32 -3.21 6.15 -1.60
CA LEU A 32 -3.34 4.69 -1.58
C LEU A 32 -3.83 4.20 -0.21
N GLY A 33 -3.33 4.77 0.88
CA GLY A 33 -3.79 4.44 2.24
C GLY A 33 -5.26 4.77 2.45
N GLU A 34 -5.70 5.97 2.05
CA GLU A 34 -7.09 6.42 2.12
C GLU A 34 -8.01 5.50 1.30
N PHE A 35 -7.61 5.16 0.08
CA PHE A 35 -8.37 4.23 -0.76
C PHE A 35 -8.55 2.86 -0.09
N ILE A 36 -7.46 2.31 0.49
CA ILE A 36 -7.52 1.02 1.19
C ILE A 36 -8.43 1.13 2.41
N ASP A 37 -8.29 2.18 3.23
CA ASP A 37 -9.11 2.39 4.44
C ASP A 37 -10.60 2.51 4.14
N GLU A 38 -10.95 3.18 3.03
CA GLU A 38 -12.35 3.33 2.59
C GLU A 38 -12.96 2.00 2.12
N HIS A 39 -12.15 1.10 1.55
CA HIS A 39 -12.65 -0.09 0.86
C HIS A 39 -12.41 -1.40 1.61
N CYS A 40 -11.45 -1.48 2.53
CA CYS A 40 -11.04 -2.73 3.16
C CYS A 40 -12.17 -3.43 3.92
N MET A 41 -13.10 -2.67 4.51
CA MET A 41 -14.24 -3.21 5.25
C MET A 41 -15.25 -3.97 4.38
N LYS A 42 -15.20 -3.79 3.04
CA LYS A 42 -16.04 -4.53 2.08
C LYS A 42 -15.50 -5.94 1.83
N PHE A 43 -14.23 -6.20 2.12
CA PHE A 43 -13.55 -7.45 1.83
C PHE A 43 -13.75 -8.48 2.94
N GLU A 44 -14.12 -9.70 2.56
CA GLU A 44 -14.31 -10.83 3.47
C GLU A 44 -13.24 -11.90 3.25
N ASP A 45 -12.79 -12.51 4.34
CA ASP A 45 -11.82 -13.62 4.32
C ASP A 45 -12.53 -14.94 4.00
N THR A 46 -13.11 -15.00 2.80
CA THR A 46 -13.80 -16.17 2.27
C THR A 46 -13.24 -16.49 0.88
N PRO A 47 -13.29 -17.76 0.43
CA PRO A 47 -12.83 -18.12 -0.92
C PRO A 47 -13.72 -17.55 -2.03
N GLU A 48 -14.95 -17.13 -1.72
CA GLU A 48 -15.89 -16.55 -2.67
C GLU A 48 -15.60 -15.05 -2.88
N ASN A 49 -15.46 -14.62 -4.13
CA ASN A 49 -15.21 -13.22 -4.47
C ASN A 49 -16.49 -12.55 -4.95
N LYS A 50 -16.82 -11.40 -4.37
CA LYS A 50 -17.93 -10.56 -4.80
C LYS A 50 -17.56 -9.81 -6.08
N LEU A 51 -18.52 -9.57 -6.97
CA LEU A 51 -18.33 -8.82 -8.21
C LEU A 51 -17.79 -7.39 -7.97
N GLU A 52 -18.15 -6.78 -6.84
CA GLU A 52 -17.65 -5.45 -6.45
C GLU A 52 -16.13 -5.43 -6.23
N TYR A 53 -15.51 -6.56 -5.85
CA TYR A 53 -14.06 -6.61 -5.59
C TYR A 53 -13.25 -6.34 -6.86
N THR A 54 -13.72 -6.81 -8.01
CA THR A 54 -13.08 -6.54 -9.30
C THR A 54 -13.18 -5.06 -9.68
N GLN A 55 -14.31 -4.42 -9.37
CA GLN A 55 -14.49 -2.98 -9.64
C GLN A 55 -13.56 -2.13 -8.76
N ILE A 56 -13.45 -2.49 -7.48
CA ILE A 56 -12.56 -1.82 -6.53
C ILE A 56 -11.09 -2.05 -6.95
N HIS A 57 -10.72 -3.26 -7.38
CA HIS A 57 -9.37 -3.54 -7.87
C HIS A 57 -9.02 -2.71 -9.12
N SER A 58 -9.95 -2.58 -10.07
CA SER A 58 -9.72 -1.71 -11.24
C SER A 58 -9.49 -0.25 -10.84
N GLN A 59 -10.27 0.28 -9.89
CA GLN A 59 -10.09 1.65 -9.40
C GLN A 59 -8.75 1.83 -8.68
N PHE A 60 -8.30 0.80 -7.93
CA PHE A 60 -7.00 0.81 -7.30
C PHE A 60 -5.86 0.82 -8.33
N ARG A 61 -5.97 0.01 -9.39
CA ARG A 61 -4.99 0.02 -10.49
C ARG A 61 -4.93 1.38 -11.16
N ASP A 62 -6.08 1.96 -11.51
CA ASP A 62 -6.14 3.27 -12.16
C ASP A 62 -5.57 4.38 -11.26
N LEU A 63 -5.72 4.25 -9.93
CA LEU A 63 -5.10 5.14 -8.96
C LEU A 63 -3.57 5.00 -8.94
N VAL A 64 -3.06 3.77 -8.90
CA VAL A 64 -1.61 3.48 -8.96
C VAL A 64 -1.01 3.99 -10.27
N ASP A 65 -1.63 3.71 -11.40
CA ASP A 65 -1.19 4.16 -12.73
C ASP A 65 -1.10 5.68 -12.79
N ARG A 66 -2.13 6.38 -12.32
CA ARG A 66 -2.14 7.85 -12.31
C ARG A 66 -1.02 8.42 -11.44
N LEU A 67 -0.79 7.88 -10.25
CA LEU A 67 0.29 8.34 -9.37
C LEU A 67 1.67 8.07 -9.99
N LEU A 68 1.84 6.92 -10.65
CA LEU A 68 3.07 6.61 -11.39
C LEU A 68 3.29 7.59 -12.54
N GLU A 69 2.25 7.90 -13.31
CA GLU A 69 2.34 8.85 -14.43
C GLU A 69 2.68 10.26 -13.94
N GLU A 70 2.04 10.74 -12.87
CA GLU A 70 2.34 12.03 -12.24
C GLU A 70 3.82 12.09 -11.80
N HIS A 71 4.30 11.09 -11.08
CA HIS A 71 5.69 11.05 -10.59
C HIS A 71 6.72 10.87 -11.71
N LEU A 72 6.45 10.05 -12.73
CA LEU A 72 7.38 9.85 -13.84
C LEU A 72 7.44 11.06 -14.79
N ALA A 73 6.32 11.76 -14.95
CA ALA A 73 6.25 12.98 -15.76
C ALA A 73 7.13 14.10 -15.17
N GLU A 74 7.16 14.23 -13.85
CA GLU A 74 8.01 15.22 -13.15
C GLU A 74 9.51 15.02 -13.44
N LEU A 75 9.92 13.80 -13.75
CA LEU A 75 11.32 13.43 -13.90
C LEU A 75 11.78 13.32 -15.35
N SER A 76 10.87 13.44 -16.31
CA SER A 76 11.13 13.14 -17.73
C SER A 76 11.71 11.73 -17.93
N ILE A 77 11.28 10.77 -17.11
CA ILE A 77 11.80 9.39 -17.12
C ILE A 77 10.87 8.49 -17.92
N ASN A 78 11.47 7.58 -18.69
CA ASN A 78 10.73 6.58 -19.45
C ASN A 78 10.25 5.44 -18.53
N ARG A 79 9.00 5.00 -18.71
CA ARG A 79 8.40 3.82 -18.07
C ARG A 79 9.23 2.55 -18.23
N ASP A 80 9.93 2.39 -19.36
CA ASP A 80 10.81 1.23 -19.58
C ASP A 80 11.97 1.15 -18.57
N LEU A 81 12.59 2.31 -18.27
CA LEU A 81 13.68 2.40 -17.30
C LEU A 81 13.17 2.16 -15.88
N PHE A 82 11.99 2.71 -15.56
CA PHE A 82 11.31 2.45 -14.30
C PHE A 82 11.03 0.96 -14.10
N ALA A 83 10.46 0.28 -15.09
CA ALA A 83 10.16 -1.15 -15.01
C ALA A 83 11.42 -1.99 -14.80
N GLN A 84 12.52 -1.65 -15.47
CA GLN A 84 13.79 -2.32 -15.30
C GLN A 84 14.33 -2.19 -13.87
N VAL A 85 14.44 -0.96 -13.36
CA VAL A 85 14.97 -0.70 -12.01
C VAL A 85 14.06 -1.26 -10.92
N PHE A 86 12.76 -1.24 -11.16
CA PHE A 86 11.78 -1.85 -10.27
C PHE A 86 11.96 -3.37 -10.18
N LEU A 87 12.10 -4.06 -11.32
CA LEU A 87 12.32 -5.52 -11.33
C LEU A 87 13.61 -5.92 -10.61
N ASP A 88 14.70 -5.17 -10.80
CA ASP A 88 15.96 -5.40 -10.09
C ASP A 88 15.83 -5.12 -8.58
N ALA A 89 15.04 -4.11 -8.20
CA ALA A 89 14.82 -3.77 -6.79
C ALA A 89 14.00 -4.81 -6.01
N ILE A 90 13.15 -5.58 -6.68
CA ILE A 90 12.32 -6.64 -6.10
C ILE A 90 13.15 -7.84 -5.66
N ASP A 91 14.25 -8.13 -6.36
CA ASP A 91 15.04 -9.34 -6.15
C ASP A 91 16.00 -9.21 -4.95
N GLU A 92 16.32 -7.98 -4.53
CA GLU A 92 17.47 -7.73 -3.62
C GLU A 92 17.13 -7.20 -2.21
N ASP A 93 15.89 -6.79 -1.86
CA ASP A 93 15.65 -6.06 -0.59
C ASP A 93 14.25 -6.22 0.06
N ASP A 94 14.23 -6.53 1.36
CA ASP A 94 13.02 -6.75 2.20
C ASP A 94 12.34 -5.42 2.62
N ASP A 95 13.10 -4.31 2.67
CA ASP A 95 12.63 -2.99 3.16
C ASP A 95 11.71 -2.27 2.15
N CYS A 96 11.72 -2.69 0.87
CA CYS A 96 10.78 -2.21 -0.15
C CYS A 96 9.37 -2.79 -0.01
N GLY A 97 9.14 -3.69 0.96
CA GLY A 97 7.98 -4.58 1.01
C GLY A 97 6.60 -3.92 0.98
N ILE A 98 6.40 -2.75 1.60
CA ILE A 98 5.08 -2.09 1.64
C ILE A 98 4.75 -1.42 0.30
N VAL A 99 5.74 -0.72 -0.26
CA VAL A 99 5.65 -0.03 -1.54
C VAL A 99 5.44 -1.04 -2.66
N LEU A 100 6.30 -2.05 -2.69
CA LEU A 100 6.27 -3.12 -3.66
C LEU A 100 4.95 -3.89 -3.60
N ARG A 101 4.44 -4.19 -2.40
CA ARG A 101 3.15 -4.86 -2.23
C ARG A 101 2.00 -4.10 -2.87
N ARG A 102 1.99 -2.77 -2.83
CA ARG A 102 0.94 -1.96 -3.46
C ARG A 102 0.99 -2.01 -4.99
N LEU A 103 2.19 -2.09 -5.57
CA LEU A 103 2.38 -2.25 -7.01
C LEU A 103 2.07 -3.67 -7.48
N ILE A 104 2.50 -4.70 -6.73
CA ILE A 104 2.10 -6.08 -7.01
C ILE A 104 0.57 -6.20 -6.92
N ALA A 105 -0.06 -5.56 -5.92
CA ALA A 105 -1.50 -5.53 -5.77
C ALA A 105 -2.23 -4.77 -6.90
N SER A 106 -1.59 -3.88 -7.66
CA SER A 106 -2.26 -3.27 -8.82
C SER A 106 -2.45 -4.28 -9.95
N GLU A 107 -1.47 -5.18 -10.14
CA GLU A 107 -1.46 -6.17 -11.21
C GLU A 107 -2.10 -7.50 -10.82
N ASP A 108 -1.99 -7.91 -9.56
CA ASP A 108 -2.46 -9.20 -9.06
C ASP A 108 -3.59 -9.06 -8.04
N PHE A 109 -4.74 -9.62 -8.40
CA PHE A 109 -5.95 -9.56 -7.57
C PHE A 109 -5.81 -10.29 -6.23
N LEU A 110 -5.03 -11.38 -6.15
CA LEU A 110 -4.86 -12.13 -4.91
C LEU A 110 -4.04 -11.32 -3.90
N HIS A 111 -2.97 -10.68 -4.35
CA HIS A 111 -2.18 -9.76 -3.53
C HIS A 111 -2.99 -8.54 -3.11
N PHE A 112 -3.85 -8.03 -4.00
CA PHE A 112 -4.79 -6.97 -3.68
C PHE A 112 -5.79 -7.36 -2.59
N LYS A 113 -6.39 -8.54 -2.71
CA LYS A 113 -7.32 -9.06 -1.70
C LYS A 113 -6.63 -9.22 -0.35
N GLU A 114 -5.42 -9.78 -0.33
CA GLU A 114 -4.65 -9.92 0.91
C GLU A 114 -4.30 -8.55 1.52
N LEU A 115 -3.95 -7.56 0.70
CA LEU A 115 -3.71 -6.18 1.16
C LEU A 115 -4.95 -5.59 1.86
N MET A 116 -6.13 -5.76 1.26
CA MET A 116 -7.40 -5.29 1.84
C MET A 116 -7.74 -6.01 3.14
N LEU A 117 -7.58 -7.34 3.18
CA LEU A 117 -7.84 -8.15 4.39
C LEU A 117 -6.86 -7.83 5.52
N SER A 118 -5.58 -7.62 5.20
CA SER A 118 -4.58 -7.20 6.18
C SER A 118 -4.97 -5.88 6.83
N ARG A 119 -5.34 -4.88 6.01
CA ARG A 119 -5.71 -3.57 6.53
C ARG A 119 -7.00 -3.60 7.35
N ARG A 120 -7.98 -4.39 6.92
CA ARG A 120 -9.21 -4.65 7.69
C ARG A 120 -8.88 -5.19 9.08
N ARG A 121 -8.02 -6.21 9.17
CA ARG A 121 -7.59 -6.81 10.45
C ARG A 121 -6.92 -5.78 11.37
N GLU A 122 -6.09 -4.90 10.83
CA GLU A 122 -5.45 -3.83 11.60
C GLU A 122 -6.47 -2.84 12.18
N LEU A 123 -7.45 -2.41 11.38
CA LEU A 123 -8.49 -1.48 11.82
C LEU A 123 -9.43 -2.09 12.85
N GLU A 124 -9.80 -3.37 12.68
CA GLU A 124 -10.62 -4.11 13.65
C GLU A 124 -9.87 -4.29 14.99
N GLN A 125 -8.56 -4.53 14.96
CA GLN A 125 -7.73 -4.65 16.17
C GLN A 125 -7.45 -3.29 16.83
N GLY A 126 -7.30 -2.21 16.06
CA GLY A 126 -7.10 -0.85 16.57
C GLY A 126 -8.39 -0.18 17.08
N GLY A 127 -9.57 -0.64 16.66
CA GLY A 127 -10.88 -0.11 17.07
C GLY A 127 -11.37 -0.54 18.46
N SER A 128 -10.69 -1.49 19.12
CA SER A 128 -11.11 -2.04 20.42
C SER A 128 -10.36 -1.40 21.61
N GLY A 129 -10.33 -0.07 21.68
CA GLY A 129 -9.63 0.68 22.74
C GLY A 129 -10.47 1.69 23.54
N VAL A 130 -11.79 1.79 23.36
CA VAL A 130 -12.57 2.90 23.97
C VAL A 130 -13.86 2.52 24.72
N HIS A 131 -14.16 1.23 24.93
CA HIS A 131 -15.32 0.84 25.75
C HIS A 131 -14.93 -0.06 26.93
N GLN A 132 -14.30 0.52 27.95
CA GLN A 132 -14.49 0.05 29.32
C GLN A 132 -14.79 1.20 30.29
N GLY A 133 -15.98 1.13 30.87
CA GLY A 133 -16.29 1.64 32.21
C GLY A 133 -16.72 3.09 32.31
N ILE A 134 -18.04 3.33 32.30
CA ILE A 134 -18.79 3.85 33.46
C ILE A 134 -20.26 3.42 33.23
N THR A 135 -20.63 2.21 33.66
CA THR A 135 -22.05 1.94 33.96
C THR A 135 -22.34 2.55 35.31
N ALA A 136 -23.22 3.54 35.34
CA ALA A 136 -23.69 4.20 36.55
C ALA A 136 -24.36 3.17 37.48
N SER A 137 -23.78 2.96 38.66
CA SER A 137 -24.45 2.31 39.78
C SER A 137 -24.75 3.38 40.83
N THR A 138 -25.99 3.85 40.86
CA THR A 138 -26.58 4.64 41.95
C THR A 138 -26.59 3.83 43.24
N PRO A 139 -26.12 4.37 44.38
CA PRO A 139 -26.34 3.76 45.69
C PRO A 139 -27.73 4.17 46.22
N ASP A 140 -28.65 3.20 46.25
CA ASP A 140 -29.84 3.27 47.08
C ASP A 140 -29.45 2.92 48.52
N LYS A 141 -29.67 3.86 49.46
CA LYS A 141 -29.45 3.65 50.89
C LYS A 141 -30.76 3.90 51.62
N ASP A 142 -31.68 2.96 51.47
CA ASP A 142 -32.75 2.73 52.45
C ASP A 142 -32.13 2.07 53.69
N SER A 143 -31.87 2.88 54.74
CA SER A 143 -31.69 2.43 56.13
C SER A 143 -31.57 3.65 57.05
N ALA A 144 -32.72 4.17 57.48
CA ALA A 144 -32.94 4.73 58.82
C ALA A 144 -34.44 4.85 59.08
#